data_AF-A0A8S4RRL2-F1
#
_entry.id   AF-A0A8S4RRL2-F1
#
_cell.length_a   1.000
_cell.length_b   1.000
_cell.length_c   1.000
_cell.angle_alpha   90.00
_cell.angle_beta   90.00
_cell.angle_gamma   90.00
#
_symmetry.space_group_name_H-M   'P 1'
#
loop_
_entity.id
_entity.type
_entity.pdbx_description
1 polymer ?
#
loop_
_entity_poly.entity_id
_entity_poly.type
_entity_poly.pdbx_seq_one_letter_code
_entity_poly.pdbx_strand_id
1 'polypeptide(L)'
;MTELSREISEVWSRLFDHRPFLSGEIKFMLREFEEKRGDREVENLFAIVENLTEIKDTQVERISKNSIAALPVLAEKLEQALKLSDQIEKDYLELQKINKEKKAKNFEKRQKEWDQFIDDMNFKCQRIDNTFEEKEEELRDLYADLNHKLNITNK
;
A
#
# COMPACT_ATOMS: atom_id res chain seq x y z
N MET A 1 29.55 2.22 -99.32
CA MET A 1 29.82 1.34 -98.16
C MET A 1 28.81 0.21 -98.21
N THR A 2 29.29 -1.03 -98.24
CA THR A 2 28.49 -2.26 -98.37
C THR A 2 27.64 -2.49 -97.11
N GLU A 3 26.45 -3.08 -97.23
CA GLU A 3 25.55 -3.37 -96.10
C GLU A 3 26.24 -4.06 -94.92
N LEU A 4 27.19 -4.95 -95.23
CA LEU A 4 28.02 -5.65 -94.26
C LEU A 4 28.80 -4.69 -93.32
N SER A 5 29.32 -3.57 -93.83
CA SER A 5 30.04 -2.61 -92.98
C SER A 5 29.08 -1.88 -92.03
N ARG A 6 27.82 -1.72 -92.43
CA ARG A 6 26.79 -1.09 -91.59
C ARG A 6 26.38 -2.03 -90.47
N GLU A 7 26.15 -3.30 -90.77
CA GLU A 7 25.81 -4.33 -89.78
C GLU A 7 26.93 -4.54 -88.75
N ILE A 8 28.18 -4.63 -89.21
CA ILE A 8 29.34 -4.74 -88.30
C ILE A 8 29.45 -3.50 -87.40
N SER A 9 29.23 -2.31 -87.94
CA SER A 9 29.26 -1.06 -87.16
C SER A 9 28.12 -0.99 -86.13
N GLU A 10 26.95 -1.54 -86.46
CA GLU A 10 25.79 -1.61 -85.57
C GLU A 10 26.02 -2.62 -84.42
N VAL A 11 26.60 -3.78 -84.71
CA VAL A 11 26.99 -4.75 -83.68
C VAL A 11 28.07 -4.17 -82.78
N TRP A 12 29.06 -3.47 -83.35
CA TRP A 12 30.12 -2.82 -82.58
C TRP A 12 29.58 -1.72 -81.68
N SER A 13 28.65 -0.88 -82.16
CA SER A 13 28.05 0.14 -81.30
C SER A 13 27.20 -0.49 -80.18
N ARG A 14 26.42 -1.54 -80.45
CA ARG A 14 25.66 -2.22 -79.38
C ARG A 14 26.54 -2.87 -78.32
N LEU A 15 27.70 -3.41 -78.70
CA LEU A 15 28.60 -4.09 -77.77
C LEU A 15 29.51 -3.13 -77.00
N PHE A 16 29.96 -2.05 -77.63
CA PHE A 16 30.98 -1.17 -77.08
C PHE A 16 30.52 0.26 -76.79
N ASP A 17 29.33 0.67 -77.24
CA ASP A 17 28.73 1.94 -76.85
C ASP A 17 28.00 1.79 -75.52
N HIS A 18 28.69 2.15 -74.45
CA HIS A 18 28.21 2.11 -73.07
C HIS A 18 27.37 3.33 -72.69
N ARG A 19 27.22 4.31 -73.60
CA ARG A 19 26.44 5.54 -73.34
C ARG A 19 24.98 5.25 -72.97
N PRO A 20 24.25 4.30 -73.61
CA PRO A 20 22.88 3.98 -73.22
C PRO A 20 22.79 3.39 -71.81
N PHE A 21 23.74 2.53 -71.43
CA PHE A 21 23.81 1.95 -70.08
C PHE A 21 24.10 3.03 -69.03
N LEU A 22 25.18 3.81 -69.22
CA LEU A 22 25.54 4.91 -68.32
C LEU A 22 24.42 5.94 -68.19
N SER A 23 23.74 6.29 -69.28
CA SER A 23 22.60 7.22 -69.23
C SER A 23 21.42 6.64 -68.45
N GLY A 24 21.18 5.33 -68.56
CA GLY A 24 20.20 4.61 -67.76
C GLY A 24 20.52 4.64 -66.27
N GLU A 25 21.76 4.30 -65.90
CA GLU A 25 22.24 4.31 -64.51
C GLU A 25 22.21 5.71 -63.89
N ILE A 26 22.64 6.74 -64.63
CA ILE A 26 22.58 8.14 -64.16
C ILE A 26 21.13 8.56 -63.90
N LYS A 27 20.20 8.24 -64.81
CA LYS A 27 18.77 8.54 -64.62
C LYS A 27 18.17 7.78 -63.45
N PHE A 28 18.54 6.51 -63.29
CA PHE A 28 18.09 5.70 -62.17
C PHE A 28 18.58 6.29 -60.84
N MET A 29 19.85 6.68 -60.78
CA MET A 29 20.44 7.27 -59.58
C MET A 29 19.79 8.61 -59.21
N LEU A 30 19.60 9.52 -60.18
CA LEU A 30 18.87 10.77 -59.97
C LEU A 30 17.43 10.53 -59.48
N ARG A 31 16.72 9.59 -60.12
CA ARG A 31 15.33 9.28 -59.77
C ARG A 31 15.19 8.72 -58.35
N GLU A 32 16.04 7.76 -57.99
CA GLU A 32 15.95 7.09 -56.69
C GLU A 32 16.46 7.95 -55.53
N PHE A 33 17.50 8.76 -55.75
CA PHE A 33 18.18 9.48 -54.67
C PHE A 33 17.82 10.96 -54.57
N GLU A 34 17.45 11.62 -55.67
CA GLU A 34 17.04 13.03 -55.64
C GLU A 34 15.52 13.16 -55.80
N GLU A 35 14.92 12.60 -56.85
CA GLU A 35 13.51 12.85 -57.17
C GLU A 35 12.53 12.15 -56.22
N LYS A 36 12.77 10.87 -55.88
CA LYS A 36 11.89 10.10 -54.97
C LYS A 36 12.01 10.54 -53.52
N ARG A 37 13.20 10.98 -53.09
CA ARG A 37 13.44 11.47 -51.72
C ARG A 37 12.92 12.89 -51.56
N GLY A 38 13.07 13.72 -52.59
CA GLY A 38 12.70 15.13 -52.56
C GLY A 38 13.25 15.84 -51.34
N ASP A 39 12.48 16.79 -50.81
CA ASP A 39 12.86 17.58 -49.64
C ASP A 39 12.40 16.97 -48.30
N ARG A 40 11.97 15.71 -48.29
CA ARG A 40 11.40 15.07 -47.08
C ARG A 40 12.36 15.10 -45.88
N GLU A 41 13.66 14.91 -46.10
CA GLU A 41 14.66 14.99 -45.03
C GLU A 41 14.78 16.41 -44.48
N VAL A 42 14.68 17.41 -45.35
CA VAL A 42 14.74 18.84 -45.00
C VAL A 42 13.48 19.24 -44.22
N GLU A 43 12.28 18.86 -44.68
CA GLU A 43 11.02 19.08 -43.97
C GLU A 43 11.03 18.45 -42.58
N ASN A 44 11.53 17.21 -42.46
CA ASN A 44 11.67 16.53 -41.16
C ASN A 44 12.63 17.28 -40.22
N LEU A 45 13.75 17.77 -40.73
CA LEU A 45 14.69 18.57 -39.93
C LEU A 45 14.05 19.88 -39.46
N PHE A 46 13.29 20.56 -40.33
CA PHE A 46 12.55 21.76 -39.94
C PHE A 46 11.50 21.46 -38.87
N ALA A 47 10.73 20.38 -39.01
CA ALA A 47 9.76 19.97 -38.01
C ALA A 47 10.42 19.64 -36.65
N ILE A 48 11.58 19.00 -36.66
CA ILE A 48 12.35 18.72 -35.43
C ILE A 48 12.82 20.04 -34.79
N VAL A 49 13.34 20.97 -35.59
CA VAL A 49 13.81 22.27 -35.09
C VAL A 49 12.65 23.09 -34.53
N GLU A 50 11.50 23.10 -35.19
CA GLU A 50 10.29 23.78 -34.71
C GLU A 50 9.85 23.23 -33.35
N ASN A 51 9.71 21.91 -33.23
CA ASN A 51 9.35 21.26 -31.98
C ASN A 51 10.37 21.52 -30.86
N LEU A 52 11.67 21.44 -31.17
CA LEU A 52 12.72 21.75 -30.19
C LEU A 52 12.65 23.20 -29.70
N THR A 53 12.39 24.12 -30.62
CA THR A 53 12.28 25.55 -30.31
C THR A 53 11.04 25.81 -29.46
N GLU A 54 9.90 25.22 -29.81
CA GLU A 54 8.66 25.30 -29.01
C GLU A 54 8.89 24.77 -27.59
N ILE A 55 9.49 23.58 -27.44
CA ILE A 55 9.78 22.98 -26.13
C ILE A 55 10.70 23.88 -25.31
N LYS A 56 11.79 24.36 -25.93
CA LYS A 56 12.77 25.22 -25.28
C LYS A 56 12.14 26.53 -24.79
N ASP A 57 11.34 27.17 -25.64
CA ASP A 57 10.85 28.52 -25.37
C ASP A 57 9.58 28.51 -24.50
N THR A 58 8.78 27.44 -24.52
CA THR A 58 7.50 27.38 -23.79
C THR A 58 7.51 26.44 -22.58
N GLN A 59 8.12 25.25 -22.70
CA GLN A 59 7.95 24.18 -21.72
C GLN A 59 9.03 24.20 -20.64
N VAL A 60 10.29 24.43 -21.02
CA VAL A 60 11.42 24.37 -20.08
C VAL A 60 11.26 25.37 -18.94
N GLU A 61 10.98 26.63 -19.28
CA GLU A 61 10.82 27.68 -18.27
C GLU A 61 9.58 27.44 -17.39
N ARG A 62 8.47 26.98 -18.00
CA ARG A 62 7.23 26.66 -17.29
C ARG A 62 7.44 25.52 -16.28
N ILE A 63 8.11 24.44 -16.69
CA ILE A 63 8.43 23.32 -15.80
C ILE A 63 9.35 23.78 -14.69
N SER A 64 10.38 24.55 -14.99
CA SER A 64 11.32 25.07 -13.99
C SER A 64 10.60 25.92 -12.94
N LYS A 65 9.82 26.92 -13.36
CA LYS A 65 9.05 27.80 -12.46
C LYS A 65 8.05 27.01 -11.60
N ASN A 66 7.29 26.12 -12.22
CA ASN A 66 6.31 25.31 -11.50
C ASN A 66 6.97 24.35 -10.51
N SER A 67 8.11 23.76 -10.88
CA SER A 67 8.84 22.85 -9.99
C SER A 67 9.43 23.60 -8.80
N ILE A 68 10.03 24.77 -9.02
CA ILE A 68 10.58 25.62 -7.95
C ILE A 68 9.48 26.08 -6.99
N ALA A 69 8.28 26.38 -7.48
CA ALA A 69 7.17 26.81 -6.63
C ALA A 69 6.49 25.64 -5.89
N ALA A 70 6.21 24.54 -6.58
CA ALA A 70 5.37 23.46 -6.04
C ALA A 70 6.14 22.45 -5.20
N LEU A 71 7.38 22.10 -5.57
CA LEU A 71 8.15 21.07 -4.87
C LEU A 71 8.47 21.42 -3.41
N PRO A 72 8.89 22.66 -3.07
CA PRO A 72 9.15 23.01 -1.67
C PRO A 72 7.89 22.94 -0.81
N VAL A 73 6.75 23.41 -1.33
CA VAL A 73 5.46 23.34 -0.62
C VAL A 73 5.04 21.89 -0.40
N LEU A 74 5.24 21.02 -1.39
CA LEU A 74 4.96 19.59 -1.26
C LEU A 74 5.90 18.94 -0.23
N ALA A 75 7.19 19.27 -0.27
CA ALA A 75 8.19 18.75 0.66
C ALA A 75 7.86 19.15 2.10
N GLU A 76 7.50 20.42 2.34
CA GLU A 76 7.12 20.91 3.66
C GLU A 76 5.86 20.20 4.18
N LYS A 77 4.82 20.06 3.35
CA LYS A 77 3.60 19.34 3.73
C LYS A 77 3.86 17.88 4.04
N LEU A 78 4.74 17.24 3.28
CA LEU A 78 5.15 15.85 3.51
C LEU A 78 5.89 15.73 4.84
N GLU A 79 6.80 16.66 5.13
CA GLU A 79 7.53 16.68 6.41
C GLU A 79 6.59 16.90 7.61
N GLN A 80 5.61 17.79 7.46
CA GLN A 80 4.57 18.00 8.48
C GLN A 80 3.73 16.73 8.70
N ALA A 81 3.31 16.07 7.62
CA ALA A 81 2.53 14.82 7.71
C ALA A 81 3.33 13.70 8.39
N LEU A 82 4.62 13.57 8.10
CA LEU A 82 5.51 12.61 8.77
C LEU A 82 5.61 12.90 10.26
N LYS A 83 5.86 14.16 10.65
CA LYS A 83 5.93 14.56 12.07
C LYS A 83 4.63 14.26 12.82
N LEU A 84 3.49 14.52 12.19
CA LEU A 84 2.18 14.21 12.79
C LEU A 84 1.98 12.69 12.95
N SER A 85 2.38 11.90 11.96
CA SER A 85 2.32 10.44 12.03
C SER A 85 3.17 9.91 13.18
N ASP A 86 4.41 10.38 13.31
CA ASP A 86 5.32 9.98 14.39
C ASP A 86 4.76 10.38 15.77
N GLN A 87 4.12 11.56 15.87
CA GLN A 87 3.51 12.00 17.13
C GLN A 87 2.32 11.12 17.51
N ILE A 88 1.42 10.83 16.55
CA ILE A 88 0.27 9.95 16.77
C ILE A 88 0.72 8.57 17.23
N GLU A 89 1.78 8.02 16.63
CA GLU A 89 2.32 6.72 17.03
C GLU A 89 2.84 6.75 18.48
N LYS A 90 3.61 7.78 18.85
CA LYS A 90 4.11 7.96 20.22
C LYS A 90 2.98 8.09 21.23
N ASP A 91 2.00 8.94 20.95
CA ASP A 91 0.84 9.17 21.83
C ASP A 91 0.04 7.88 22.01
N TYR A 92 -0.16 7.12 20.93
CA TYR A 92 -0.86 5.84 20.98
C TYR A 92 -0.12 4.82 21.87
N LEU A 93 1.21 4.71 21.73
CA LEU A 93 2.02 3.79 22.54
C LEU A 93 1.98 4.18 24.02
N GLU A 94 2.06 5.47 24.33
CA GLU A 94 1.98 5.96 25.71
C GLU A 94 0.60 5.70 26.32
N LEU A 95 -0.48 6.03 25.62
CA LEU A 95 -1.85 5.73 26.05
C LEU A 95 -2.07 4.23 26.22
N GLN A 96 -1.50 3.40 25.35
CA GLN A 96 -1.58 1.95 25.48
C GLN A 96 -0.91 1.47 26.77
N LYS A 97 0.27 2.02 27.11
CA LYS A 97 0.98 1.70 28.35
C LYS A 97 0.17 2.11 29.58
N ILE A 98 -0.32 3.34 29.63
CA ILE A 98 -1.14 3.86 30.73
C ILE A 98 -2.40 3.00 30.91
N ASN A 99 -3.07 2.64 29.81
CA ASN A 99 -4.27 1.80 29.86
C ASN A 99 -3.98 0.38 30.35
N LYS A 100 -2.85 -0.22 29.95
CA LYS A 100 -2.42 -1.53 30.45
C LYS A 100 -2.20 -1.49 31.97
N GLU A 101 -1.47 -0.48 32.46
CA GLU A 101 -1.22 -0.30 33.89
C GLU A 101 -2.52 -0.06 34.68
N LYS A 102 -3.42 0.78 34.15
CA LYS A 102 -4.73 1.05 34.76
C LYS A 102 -5.60 -0.21 34.81
N LYS A 103 -5.60 -1.01 33.74
CA LYS A 103 -6.31 -2.31 33.71
C LYS A 103 -5.77 -3.27 34.76
N ALA A 104 -4.44 -3.38 34.89
CA ALA A 104 -3.82 -4.25 35.90
C ALA A 104 -4.21 -3.81 37.33
N LYS A 105 -4.09 -2.51 37.65
CA LYS A 105 -4.48 -1.97 38.96
C LYS A 105 -5.96 -2.20 39.26
N ASN A 106 -6.84 -1.98 38.29
CA ASN A 106 -8.27 -2.21 38.46
C ASN A 106 -8.61 -3.70 38.64
N PHE A 107 -7.89 -4.58 37.95
CA PHE A 107 -8.05 -6.02 38.10
C PHE A 107 -7.66 -6.46 39.51
N GLU A 108 -6.47 -6.07 40.00
CA GLU A 108 -6.02 -6.39 41.37
C GLU A 108 -6.98 -5.84 42.43
N LYS A 109 -7.49 -4.62 42.25
CA LYS A 109 -8.47 -4.04 43.17
C LYS A 109 -9.75 -4.86 43.23
N ARG A 110 -10.30 -5.21 42.05
CA ARG A 110 -11.54 -5.98 41.97
C ARG A 110 -11.36 -7.40 42.49
N GLN A 111 -10.20 -8.00 42.30
CA GLN A 111 -9.87 -9.31 42.86
C GLN A 111 -9.91 -9.27 44.39
N LYS A 112 -9.28 -8.27 45.02
CA LYS A 112 -9.35 -8.09 46.49
C LYS A 112 -10.79 -7.87 46.98
N GLU A 113 -11.56 -7.03 46.29
CA GLU A 113 -12.96 -6.79 46.62
C GLU A 113 -13.80 -8.08 46.49
N TRP A 114 -13.52 -8.90 45.48
CA TRP A 114 -14.17 -10.18 45.26
C TRP A 114 -13.81 -11.21 46.33
N ASP A 115 -12.53 -11.33 46.68
CA ASP A 115 -12.07 -12.27 47.71
C ASP A 115 -12.71 -11.92 49.06
N GLN A 116 -12.74 -10.64 49.43
CA GLN A 116 -13.42 -10.17 50.64
C GLN A 116 -14.92 -10.47 50.63
N PHE A 117 -15.58 -10.30 49.49
CA PHE A 117 -17.00 -10.61 49.34
C PHE A 117 -17.27 -12.11 49.52
N ILE A 118 -16.43 -12.96 48.92
CA ILE A 118 -16.55 -14.41 49.06
C ILE A 118 -16.31 -14.85 50.51
N ASP A 119 -15.30 -14.29 51.18
CA ASP A 119 -15.03 -14.57 52.59
C ASP A 119 -16.23 -14.20 53.49
N ASP A 120 -16.82 -13.02 53.29
CA ASP A 120 -18.02 -12.57 54.03
C ASP A 120 -19.24 -13.46 53.75
N MET A 121 -19.44 -13.88 52.49
CA MET A 121 -20.52 -14.81 52.14
C MET A 121 -20.32 -16.19 52.79
N ASN A 122 -19.11 -16.73 52.72
CA ASN A 122 -18.78 -18.01 53.34
C ASN A 122 -18.98 -17.96 54.86
N PHE A 123 -18.53 -16.88 55.50
CA PHE A 123 -18.73 -16.67 56.93
C PHE A 123 -20.21 -16.61 57.31
N LYS A 124 -21.04 -15.92 56.50
CA LYS A 124 -22.49 -15.86 56.71
C LYS A 124 -23.16 -17.22 56.57
N CYS A 125 -22.79 -18.00 55.55
CA CYS A 125 -23.29 -19.36 55.36
C CYS A 125 -22.92 -20.25 56.55
N GLN A 126 -21.65 -20.28 56.95
CA GLN A 126 -21.19 -21.05 58.11
C GLN A 126 -21.92 -20.66 59.39
N ARG A 127 -22.14 -19.37 59.62
CA ARG A 127 -22.89 -18.91 60.79
C ARG A 127 -24.33 -19.42 60.76
N ILE A 128 -24.98 -19.39 59.60
CA ILE A 128 -26.34 -19.93 59.44
C ILE A 128 -26.33 -21.43 59.73
N ASP A 129 -25.42 -22.19 59.13
CA ASP A 129 -25.29 -23.64 59.32
C ASP A 129 -25.10 -23.99 60.81
N ASN A 130 -24.18 -23.29 61.49
CA ASN A 130 -23.96 -23.47 62.93
C ASN A 130 -25.22 -23.18 63.76
N THR A 131 -25.94 -22.09 63.46
CA THR A 131 -27.19 -21.78 64.18
C THR A 131 -28.29 -22.82 63.94
N PHE A 132 -28.34 -23.41 62.74
CA PHE A 132 -29.25 -24.51 62.45
C PHE A 132 -28.86 -25.77 63.22
N GLU A 133 -27.57 -26.10 63.27
CA GLU A 133 -27.04 -27.26 63.99
C GLU A 133 -27.31 -27.15 65.50
N GLU A 134 -27.03 -25.98 66.11
CA GLU A 134 -27.36 -25.70 67.51
C GLU A 134 -28.86 -25.86 67.80
N LYS A 135 -29.72 -25.34 66.93
CA LYS A 135 -31.19 -25.44 67.07
C LYS A 135 -31.69 -26.87 66.87
N GLU A 136 -31.06 -27.64 65.98
CA GLU A 136 -31.37 -29.05 65.78
C GLU A 136 -30.98 -29.87 67.02
N GLU A 137 -29.82 -29.59 67.62
CA GLU A 137 -29.38 -30.23 68.87
C GLU A 137 -30.31 -29.90 70.04
N GLU A 138 -30.66 -28.62 70.24
CA GLU A 138 -31.65 -28.19 71.24
C GLU A 138 -32.99 -28.92 71.06
N LEU A 139 -33.46 -29.07 69.81
CA LEU A 139 -34.69 -29.81 69.52
C LEU A 139 -34.55 -31.30 69.84
N ARG A 140 -33.43 -31.94 69.47
CA ARG A 140 -33.15 -33.35 69.79
C ARG A 140 -33.17 -33.57 71.31
N ASP A 141 -32.54 -32.68 72.07
CA ASP A 141 -32.53 -32.73 73.53
C ASP A 141 -33.93 -32.55 74.10
N LEU A 142 -34.70 -31.55 73.65
CA LEU A 142 -36.09 -31.34 74.08
C LEU A 142 -36.97 -32.57 73.81
N TYR A 143 -36.85 -33.20 72.65
CA TYR A 143 -37.59 -34.43 72.32
C TYR A 143 -37.13 -35.63 73.15
N ALA A 144 -35.83 -35.77 73.43
CA ALA A 144 -35.33 -36.82 74.32
C ALA A 144 -35.85 -36.66 75.75
N ASP A 145 -35.84 -35.42 76.26
CA ASP A 145 -36.37 -35.05 77.57
C ASP A 145 -37.87 -35.30 77.67
N LEU A 146 -38.62 -34.93 76.63
CA LEU A 146 -40.05 -35.17 76.54
C LEU A 146 -40.36 -36.67 76.50
N ASN A 147 -39.61 -37.46 75.70
CA ASN A 147 -39.73 -38.91 75.67
C ASN A 147 -39.47 -39.53 77.05
N HIS A 148 -38.48 -39.03 77.78
CA HIS A 148 -38.17 -39.50 79.12
C HIS A 148 -39.27 -39.15 80.12
N LYS A 149 -39.76 -37.90 80.11
CA LYS A 149 -40.83 -37.40 81.00
C LYS A 149 -42.18 -38.06 80.75
N LEU A 150 -42.49 -38.41 79.50
CA LEU A 150 -43.73 -39.09 79.13
C LEU A 150 -43.68 -40.61 79.37
N ASN A 151 -42.57 -41.16 79.86
CA ASN A 151 -42.37 -42.61 80.00
C ASN A 151 -42.75 -43.37 78.72
N ILE A 152 -42.43 -42.80 77.55
CA ILE A 152 -42.57 -43.50 76.28
C ILE A 152 -41.36 -44.42 76.15
N THR A 153 -41.24 -45.37 77.07
CA THR A 153 -40.54 -46.63 76.80
C THR A 153 -41.46 -47.40 75.87
N ASN A 154 -41.37 -47.12 74.57
CA ASN A 154 -41.92 -48.03 73.59
C ASN A 154 -41.20 -49.38 73.77
N LYS A 155 -42.00 -50.43 73.95
CA LYS A 155 -41.61 -51.80 73.63
C LYS A 155 -41.01 -51.87 72.23
#